data_AF-A0AA38JVQ9-F1
#
_entry.id   AF-A0AA38JVQ9-F1
#
_cell.length_a   1.000
_cell.length_b   1.000
_cell.length_c   1.000
_cell.angle_alpha   90.00
_cell.angle_beta   90.00
_cell.angle_gamma   90.00
#
_symmetry.space_group_name_H-M   'P 1'
#
loop_
_entity.id
_entity.type
_entity.pdbx_description
1 polymer ?
#
loop_
_entity_poly.entity_id
_entity_poly.type
_entity_poly.pdbx_seq_one_letter_code
_entity_poly.pdbx_strand_id
1 'polypeptide(L)'
;MTAIQSVLISGYQERLEPKPHTVYQIEIRGHVRSWSIWRRYSEFDDLHTELVKGTGSPPPASLPPKHKYSILRSHSDPALLEERKTGLETYLRAIISAKEDKWREAFPFKEFLGIPIGRQAGVAGGPPTQFTLTSWLDEHQELQNRLRDVRADINKREALSDQGDVSASHKSNVSAKQKLAGVLSRIGTLGKGLTELAMNGMSEGELQRRTDMVARLQDDCEKLGKMVIVARQFNRSGTDPSAPYSSASTNPASASDREALLGTTNTFTRVTRVFGQPSKPQETEVTRPLDDVGVFGLQQTQMQQQDGQLAQLTTILGRQKQLGQAINSEINEQIVVLDGLANDVDRVGDKLSKASRQMHRLG
;
A
#
# COMPACT_ATOMS: atom_id res chain seq x y z
N MET A 1 -0.68 -16.87 -14.16
CA MET A 1 -0.84 -18.13 -13.41
C MET A 1 0.51 -18.53 -12.86
N THR A 2 0.69 -18.52 -11.54
CA THR A 2 1.87 -19.10 -10.89
C THR A 2 1.74 -20.61 -10.93
N ALA A 3 2.14 -21.22 -12.05
CA ALA A 3 2.09 -22.66 -12.19
C ALA A 3 3.05 -23.28 -11.16
N ILE A 4 2.56 -24.23 -10.37
CA ILE A 4 3.37 -25.01 -9.42
C ILE A 4 3.91 -26.19 -10.21
N GLN A 5 5.22 -26.46 -10.14
CA GLN A 5 5.83 -27.56 -10.89
C GLN A 5 5.80 -28.87 -10.09
N SER A 6 6.13 -28.80 -8.80
CA SER A 6 6.10 -29.98 -7.93
C SER A 6 5.95 -29.60 -6.47
N VAL A 7 5.32 -30.49 -5.70
CA VAL A 7 5.25 -30.42 -4.23
C VAL A 7 5.74 -31.75 -3.63
N LEU A 8 6.52 -31.63 -2.56
CA LEU A 8 7.12 -32.74 -1.80
C LEU A 8 6.97 -32.43 -0.30
N ILE A 9 6.75 -33.45 0.53
CA ILE A 9 6.84 -33.31 1.98
C ILE A 9 8.15 -33.94 2.45
N SER A 10 9.15 -33.11 2.75
CA SER A 10 10.53 -33.57 3.00
C SER A 10 10.68 -34.27 4.34
N GLY A 11 9.96 -33.78 5.36
CA GLY A 11 10.08 -34.30 6.72
C GLY A 11 8.98 -33.80 7.65
N TYR A 12 9.07 -34.21 8.91
CA TYR A 12 8.21 -33.76 9.99
C TYR A 12 9.04 -33.33 11.19
N GLN A 13 8.51 -32.41 11.99
CA GLN A 13 9.11 -31.93 13.21
C GLN A 13 8.04 -31.84 14.30
N GLU A 14 8.36 -32.27 15.51
CA GLU A 14 7.49 -32.06 16.67
C GLU A 14 7.79 -30.69 17.30
N ARG A 15 6.74 -29.88 17.49
CA ARG A 15 6.81 -28.56 18.12
C ARG A 15 6.03 -28.59 19.42
N LEU A 16 6.60 -27.99 20.47
CA LEU A 16 6.05 -28.04 21.83
C LEU A 16 5.08 -26.89 22.14
N GLU A 17 5.21 -25.74 21.46
CA GLU A 17 4.37 -24.56 21.66
C GLU A 17 3.43 -24.32 20.47
N PRO A 18 2.16 -23.93 20.68
CA PRO A 18 1.48 -23.71 21.96
C PRO A 18 1.04 -25.00 22.68
N LYS A 19 0.94 -26.13 21.97
CA LYS A 19 0.75 -27.49 22.51
C LYS A 19 1.61 -28.46 21.69
N PRO A 20 2.06 -29.61 22.23
CA PRO A 20 2.78 -30.62 21.45
C PRO A 20 2.01 -31.01 20.18
N HIS A 21 2.59 -30.75 19.02
CA HIS A 21 1.99 -31.06 17.72
C HIS A 21 3.06 -31.36 16.67
N THR A 22 2.71 -32.21 15.72
CA THR A 22 3.59 -32.53 14.58
C THR A 22 3.30 -31.61 13.40
N VAL A 23 4.33 -30.95 12.90
CA VAL A 23 4.30 -30.19 11.66
C VAL A 23 5.04 -30.93 10.55
N TYR A 24 4.59 -30.76 9.33
CA TYR A 24 5.18 -31.32 8.12
C TYR A 24 5.84 -30.20 7.33
N GLN A 25 7.08 -30.44 6.88
CA GLN A 25 7.81 -29.53 6.01
C GLN A 25 7.39 -29.81 4.56
N ILE A 26 6.72 -28.84 3.94
CA ILE A 26 6.28 -28.92 2.55
C ILE A 26 7.24 -28.08 1.72
N GLU A 27 7.93 -28.72 0.77
CA GLU A 27 8.74 -28.05 -0.25
C GLU A 27 7.91 -27.84 -1.52
N ILE A 28 7.80 -26.58 -1.93
CA ILE A 28 7.11 -26.18 -3.15
C ILE A 28 8.16 -25.70 -4.16
N ARG A 29 8.13 -26.28 -5.36
CA ARG A 29 8.90 -25.79 -6.51
C ARG A 29 7.95 -25.12 -7.49
N GLY A 30 8.03 -23.80 -7.58
CA GLY A 30 7.42 -23.02 -8.67
C GLY A 30 8.37 -22.91 -9.86
N HIS A 31 7.90 -22.29 -10.95
CA HIS A 31 8.71 -22.13 -12.17
C HIS A 31 9.92 -21.21 -11.99
N VAL A 32 9.82 -20.23 -11.09
CA VAL A 32 10.84 -19.18 -10.89
C VAL A 32 11.56 -19.34 -9.55
N ARG A 33 10.93 -19.97 -8.56
CA ARG A 33 11.42 -20.03 -7.19
C ARG A 33 10.92 -21.28 -6.47
N SER A 34 11.75 -21.80 -5.56
CA SER A 34 11.40 -22.85 -4.62
C SER A 34 11.39 -22.29 -3.19
N TRP A 35 10.43 -22.72 -2.38
CA TRP A 35 10.36 -22.34 -0.97
C TRP A 35 9.79 -23.50 -0.14
N SER A 36 10.01 -23.46 1.18
CA SER A 36 9.49 -24.44 2.12
C SER A 36 8.55 -23.79 3.13
N ILE A 37 7.45 -24.47 3.45
CA ILE A 37 6.51 -24.05 4.50
C ILE A 37 6.34 -25.18 5.52
N TRP A 38 5.88 -24.84 6.71
CA TRP A 38 5.56 -25.80 7.77
C TRP A 38 4.07 -25.78 8.03
N ARG A 39 3.41 -26.94 7.89
CA ARG A 39 1.97 -27.07 8.13
C ARG A 39 1.65 -28.26 9.02
N ARG A 40 0.71 -28.10 9.94
CA ARG A 40 0.18 -29.17 10.80
C ARG A 40 -1.00 -29.86 10.12
N TYR A 41 -1.27 -31.11 10.50
CA TYR A 41 -2.36 -31.89 9.91
C TYR A 41 -3.74 -31.18 9.98
N SER A 42 -4.04 -30.46 11.07
CA SER A 42 -5.33 -29.76 11.17
C SER A 42 -5.51 -28.68 10.11
N GLU A 43 -4.44 -28.01 9.67
CA GLU A 43 -4.54 -27.02 8.59
C GLU A 43 -4.88 -27.67 7.24
N PHE A 44 -4.50 -28.94 7.02
CA PHE A 44 -4.93 -29.69 5.82
C PHE A 44 -6.42 -30.03 5.86
N ASP A 45 -6.94 -30.35 7.05
CA ASP A 45 -8.36 -30.63 7.29
C ASP A 45 -9.21 -29.37 7.09
N ASP A 46 -8.74 -28.23 7.59
CA ASP A 46 -9.34 -26.92 7.38
C ASP A 46 -9.35 -26.57 5.88
N LEU A 47 -8.20 -26.71 5.19
CA LEU A 47 -8.09 -26.52 3.75
C LEU A 47 -9.07 -27.39 2.97
N HIS A 48 -9.20 -28.67 3.31
CA HIS A 48 -10.13 -29.58 2.63
C HIS A 48 -11.58 -29.13 2.81
N THR A 49 -11.95 -28.74 4.02
CA THR A 49 -13.29 -28.23 4.33
C THR A 49 -13.59 -26.97 3.53
N GLU A 50 -12.63 -26.03 3.45
CA GLU A 50 -12.77 -24.80 2.66
C GLU A 50 -12.83 -25.06 1.15
N LEU A 51 -12.03 -25.99 0.64
CA LEU A 51 -12.04 -26.37 -0.77
C LEU A 51 -13.37 -27.02 -1.16
N VAL A 52 -13.90 -27.92 -0.33
CA VAL A 52 -15.21 -28.55 -0.55
C VAL A 52 -16.31 -27.49 -0.55
N LYS A 53 -16.28 -26.56 0.42
CA LYS A 53 -17.24 -25.45 0.52
C LYS A 53 -17.16 -24.49 -0.68
N GLY A 54 -15.96 -24.17 -1.14
CA GLY A 54 -15.73 -23.18 -2.21
C GLY A 54 -15.94 -23.73 -3.62
N THR A 55 -15.58 -24.98 -3.86
CA THR A 55 -15.66 -25.60 -5.21
C THR A 55 -16.89 -26.50 -5.40
N GLY A 56 -17.68 -26.73 -4.34
CA GLY A 56 -18.87 -27.57 -4.36
C GLY A 56 -18.60 -29.07 -4.63
N SER A 57 -17.34 -29.48 -4.68
CA SER A 57 -16.94 -30.86 -4.98
C SER A 57 -15.66 -31.24 -4.23
N PRO A 58 -15.52 -32.51 -3.79
CA PRO A 58 -14.34 -32.94 -3.09
C PRO A 58 -13.11 -32.97 -4.02
N PRO A 59 -11.92 -32.62 -3.52
CA PRO A 59 -10.68 -32.77 -4.28
C PRO A 59 -10.42 -34.23 -4.69
N PRO A 60 -9.59 -34.46 -5.73
CA PRO A 60 -9.43 -35.79 -6.34
C PRO A 60 -8.89 -36.89 -5.42
N ALA A 61 -8.21 -36.53 -4.34
CA ALA A 61 -7.76 -37.47 -3.32
C ALA A 61 -8.39 -37.11 -1.97
N SER A 62 -8.75 -38.14 -1.21
CA SER A 62 -9.20 -37.98 0.18
C SER A 62 -8.01 -37.71 1.10
N LEU A 63 -8.22 -36.90 2.12
CA LEU A 63 -7.24 -36.74 3.18
C LEU A 63 -7.01 -38.07 3.92
N PRO A 64 -5.77 -38.37 4.35
CA PRO A 64 -5.52 -39.53 5.21
C PRO A 64 -6.33 -39.38 6.50
N PRO A 65 -7.02 -40.44 6.95
CA PRO A 65 -7.99 -40.34 8.03
C PRO A 65 -7.34 -39.97 9.37
N LYS A 66 -8.07 -39.21 10.19
CA LYS A 66 -7.72 -39.02 11.61
C LYS A 66 -7.78 -40.38 12.31
N HIS A 67 -6.65 -40.90 12.80
CA HIS A 67 -6.64 -42.11 13.63
C HIS A 67 -7.28 -41.80 14.99
N LYS A 68 -8.61 -42.00 15.09
CA LYS A 68 -9.40 -41.76 16.30
C LYS A 68 -8.94 -42.59 17.51
N TYR A 69 -8.15 -43.65 17.28
CA TYR A 69 -7.58 -44.54 18.29
C TYR A 69 -6.10 -44.25 18.64
N SER A 70 -5.50 -43.19 18.08
CA SER A 70 -4.12 -42.77 18.38
C SER A 70 -3.98 -41.96 19.67
N ILE A 71 -5.06 -41.76 20.43
CA ILE A 71 -4.99 -41.17 21.78
C ILE A 71 -4.26 -42.12 22.75
N LEU A 72 -4.24 -43.43 22.45
CA LEU A 72 -3.60 -44.47 23.26
C LEU A 72 -2.27 -44.98 22.67
N ARG A 73 -1.92 -44.61 21.44
CA ARG A 73 -0.66 -44.96 20.77
C ARG A 73 0.12 -43.68 20.53
N SER A 74 1.31 -43.63 21.11
CA SER A 74 2.21 -42.47 21.15
C SER A 74 2.10 -41.58 19.92
N HIS A 75 1.90 -40.28 20.15
CA HIS A 75 1.92 -39.21 19.15
C HIS A 75 3.21 -39.19 18.28
N SER A 76 4.19 -39.99 18.66
CA SER A 76 5.53 -40.11 18.09
C SER A 76 5.82 -41.41 17.33
N ASP A 77 4.83 -42.24 17.00
CA ASP A 77 5.09 -43.47 16.22
C ASP A 77 5.59 -43.12 14.79
N PRO A 78 6.87 -43.41 14.44
CA PRO A 78 7.45 -42.99 13.17
C PRO A 78 6.77 -43.64 11.95
N ALA A 79 6.24 -44.85 12.11
CA ALA A 79 5.56 -45.55 11.01
C ALA A 79 4.26 -44.84 10.59
N LEU A 80 3.48 -44.40 11.58
CA LEU A 80 2.23 -43.65 11.34
C LEU A 80 2.51 -42.25 10.79
N LEU A 81 3.60 -41.61 11.21
CA LEU A 81 3.99 -40.30 10.69
C LEU A 81 4.45 -40.36 9.23
N GLU A 82 5.17 -41.41 8.83
CA GLU A 82 5.54 -41.64 7.42
C GLU A 82 4.34 -42.02 6.55
N GLU A 83 3.43 -42.87 7.03
CA GLU A 83 2.17 -43.16 6.33
C GLU A 83 1.35 -41.87 6.14
N ARG A 84 1.24 -41.04 7.19
CA ARG A 84 0.53 -39.77 7.10
C ARG A 84 1.22 -38.80 6.15
N LYS A 85 2.55 -38.67 6.20
CA LYS A 85 3.35 -37.82 5.31
C LYS A 85 3.12 -38.19 3.84
N THR A 86 3.23 -39.48 3.51
CA THR A 86 3.00 -39.97 2.14
C THR A 86 1.56 -39.75 1.67
N GLY A 87 0.58 -39.92 2.57
CA GLY A 87 -0.82 -39.62 2.30
C GLY A 87 -1.08 -38.13 2.03
N LEU A 88 -0.51 -37.24 2.84
CA LEU A 88 -0.63 -35.77 2.65
C LEU A 88 0.08 -35.30 1.38
N GLU A 89 1.22 -35.90 1.05
CA GLU A 89 1.94 -35.62 -0.19
C GLU A 89 1.13 -36.04 -1.41
N THR A 90 0.52 -37.23 -1.36
CA THR A 90 -0.38 -37.73 -2.40
C THR A 90 -1.59 -36.81 -2.58
N TYR A 91 -2.16 -36.32 -1.47
CA TYR A 91 -3.26 -35.36 -1.47
C TYR A 91 -2.91 -34.06 -2.20
N LEU A 92 -1.79 -33.41 -1.84
CA LEU A 92 -1.35 -32.17 -2.49
C LEU A 92 -1.01 -32.39 -3.97
N ARG A 93 -0.33 -33.50 -4.30
CA ARG A 93 -0.03 -33.83 -5.69
C ARG A 93 -1.28 -34.09 -6.51
N ALA A 94 -2.29 -34.75 -5.96
CA ALA A 94 -3.56 -34.99 -6.65
C ALA A 94 -4.29 -33.68 -6.98
N ILE A 95 -4.22 -32.66 -6.11
CA ILE A 95 -4.78 -31.32 -6.40
C ILE A 95 -3.98 -30.64 -7.52
N ILE A 96 -2.64 -30.77 -7.51
CA ILE A 96 -1.73 -30.18 -8.51
C ILE A 96 -1.68 -30.99 -9.82
N SER A 97 -2.20 -32.22 -9.86
CA SER A 97 -2.34 -33.00 -11.09
C SER A 97 -3.79 -33.10 -11.57
N ALA A 98 -4.75 -32.55 -10.80
CA ALA A 98 -6.17 -32.55 -11.12
C ALA A 98 -6.43 -31.97 -12.51
N LYS A 99 -7.30 -32.61 -13.30
CA LYS A 99 -7.69 -32.11 -14.63
C LYS A 99 -8.41 -30.76 -14.57
N GLU A 100 -9.08 -30.47 -13.46
CA GLU A 100 -9.84 -29.24 -13.26
C GLU A 100 -9.05 -28.24 -12.40
N ASP A 101 -8.90 -27.03 -12.92
CA ASP A 101 -8.12 -25.96 -12.26
C ASP A 101 -8.83 -25.34 -11.05
N LYS A 102 -10.10 -25.70 -10.79
CA LYS A 102 -10.93 -25.10 -9.74
C LYS A 102 -10.32 -25.16 -8.34
N TRP A 103 -9.65 -26.27 -7.99
CA TRP A 103 -9.00 -26.41 -6.68
C TRP A 103 -7.64 -25.69 -6.61
N ARG A 104 -6.93 -25.60 -7.74
CA ARG A 104 -5.63 -24.92 -7.81
C ARG A 104 -5.77 -23.40 -7.81
N GLU A 105 -6.82 -22.91 -8.46
CA GLU A 105 -7.11 -21.49 -8.55
C GLU A 105 -7.79 -20.94 -7.29
N ALA A 106 -8.36 -21.83 -6.46
CA ALA A 106 -8.99 -21.47 -5.20
C ALA A 106 -8.02 -20.72 -4.26
N PHE A 107 -8.51 -19.63 -3.68
CA PHE A 107 -7.74 -18.80 -2.75
C PHE A 107 -7.20 -19.57 -1.54
N PRO A 108 -8.02 -20.40 -0.83
CA PRO A 108 -7.53 -21.21 0.29
C PRO A 108 -6.31 -22.07 -0.04
N PHE A 109 -6.26 -22.64 -1.26
CA PHE A 109 -5.15 -23.48 -1.68
C PHE A 109 -3.86 -22.68 -1.91
N LYS A 110 -3.98 -21.50 -2.54
CA LYS A 110 -2.84 -20.61 -2.78
C LYS A 110 -2.27 -20.06 -1.48
N GLU A 111 -3.13 -19.66 -0.56
CA GLU A 111 -2.76 -19.21 0.78
C GLU A 111 -2.08 -20.33 1.58
N PHE A 112 -2.66 -21.53 1.57
CA PHE A 112 -2.10 -22.68 2.28
C PHE A 112 -0.66 -22.96 1.84
N LEU A 113 -0.41 -22.96 0.53
CA LEU A 113 0.93 -23.18 -0.05
C LEU A 113 1.88 -21.98 0.08
N GLY A 114 1.43 -20.84 0.61
CA GLY A 114 2.24 -19.63 0.72
C GLY A 114 2.73 -19.14 -0.65
N ILE A 115 1.98 -19.43 -1.71
CA ILE A 115 2.27 -18.87 -3.03
C ILE A 115 2.01 -17.38 -2.87
N PRO A 116 3.01 -16.50 -3.05
CA PRO A 116 2.72 -15.09 -3.14
C PRO A 116 1.81 -15.00 -4.32
N ILE A 117 0.60 -14.58 -4.04
CA ILE A 117 -0.34 -14.15 -5.04
C ILE A 117 0.32 -12.88 -5.56
N GLY A 118 1.29 -13.06 -6.47
CA GLY A 118 1.89 -12.00 -7.22
C GLY A 118 0.70 -11.35 -7.89
N ARG A 119 0.34 -10.20 -7.35
CA ARG A 119 -0.27 -9.08 -8.03
C ARG A 119 -1.18 -9.59 -9.15
N GLN A 120 -2.49 -9.68 -8.89
CA GLN A 120 -3.43 -9.57 -10.00
C GLN A 120 -3.11 -8.26 -10.73
N ALA A 121 -2.26 -8.36 -11.74
CA ALA A 121 -2.13 -7.40 -12.80
C ALA A 121 -3.47 -7.50 -13.55
N GLY A 122 -4.43 -6.68 -13.15
CA GLY A 122 -5.71 -6.59 -13.84
C GLY A 122 -6.92 -6.18 -13.01
N VAL A 123 -6.83 -5.12 -12.21
CA VAL A 123 -7.81 -4.02 -12.28
C VAL A 123 -7.06 -2.74 -11.98
N ALA A 124 -6.97 -1.85 -12.97
CA ALA A 124 -6.62 -0.46 -12.73
C ALA A 124 -7.64 0.13 -11.74
N GLY A 125 -7.21 0.41 -10.50
CA GLY A 125 -7.96 1.26 -9.56
C GLY A 125 -8.50 0.63 -8.27
N GLY A 126 -8.23 -0.64 -7.94
CA GLY A 126 -8.65 -1.23 -6.66
C GLY A 126 -7.49 -1.40 -5.66
N PRO A 127 -7.60 -0.94 -4.40
CA PRO A 127 -6.59 -1.25 -3.38
C PRO A 127 -6.59 -2.77 -3.07
N PRO A 128 -5.44 -3.38 -2.77
CA PRO A 128 -5.39 -4.75 -2.27
C PRO A 128 -6.00 -4.77 -0.86
N THR A 129 -7.21 -5.28 -0.71
CA THR A 129 -7.99 -5.16 0.54
C THR A 129 -7.75 -6.30 1.53
N GLN A 130 -6.75 -7.16 1.35
CA GLN A 130 -6.44 -8.20 2.34
C GLN A 130 -4.93 -8.41 2.43
N PHE A 131 -4.34 -7.91 3.52
CA PHE A 131 -2.94 -8.19 3.87
C PHE A 131 -2.89 -9.43 4.77
N THR A 132 -2.01 -10.39 4.44
CA THR A 132 -1.61 -11.44 5.40
C THR A 132 -0.42 -10.96 6.23
N LEU A 133 -0.14 -11.62 7.36
CA LEU A 133 0.97 -11.24 8.24
C LEU A 133 2.33 -11.20 7.52
N THR A 134 2.55 -12.10 6.56
CA THR A 134 3.78 -12.19 5.75
C THR A 134 3.78 -11.17 4.62
N SER A 135 2.67 -11.03 3.89
CA SER A 135 2.56 -10.07 2.78
C SER A 135 2.72 -8.62 3.25
N TRP A 136 2.32 -8.31 4.48
CA TRP A 136 2.52 -6.99 5.07
C TRP A 136 4.00 -6.65 5.28
N LEU A 137 4.78 -7.63 5.78
CA LEU A 137 6.22 -7.44 5.99
C LEU A 137 6.98 -7.31 4.66
N ASP A 138 6.57 -8.08 3.65
CA ASP A 138 7.14 -7.98 2.29
C ASP A 138 6.89 -6.59 1.68
N GLU A 139 5.67 -6.07 1.80
CA GLU A 139 5.33 -4.71 1.34
C GLU A 139 6.06 -3.62 2.14
N HIS A 140 6.26 -3.81 3.44
CA HIS A 140 7.10 -2.92 4.24
C HIS A 140 8.56 -2.91 3.73
N GLN A 141 9.14 -4.07 3.41
CA GLN A 141 10.51 -4.17 2.90
C GLN A 141 10.64 -3.57 1.49
N GLU A 142 9.65 -3.77 0.64
CA GLU A 142 9.55 -3.13 -0.68
C GLU A 142 9.48 -1.59 -0.55
N LEU A 143 8.72 -1.08 0.41
CA LEU A 143 8.67 0.37 0.68
C LEU A 143 10.02 0.91 1.16
N GLN A 144 10.73 0.18 2.01
CA GLN A 144 12.10 0.56 2.40
C GLN A 144 13.05 0.63 1.19
N ASN A 145 12.97 -0.31 0.26
CA ASN A 145 13.78 -0.28 -0.96
C ASN A 145 13.46 0.94 -1.83
N ARG A 146 12.16 1.25 -2.02
CA ARG A 146 11.73 2.44 -2.76
C ARG A 146 12.20 3.75 -2.11
N LEU A 147 12.22 3.84 -0.78
CA LEU A 147 12.79 5.00 -0.08
C LEU A 147 14.29 5.15 -0.34
N ARG A 148 15.05 4.04 -0.43
CA ARG A 148 16.47 4.08 -0.80
C ARG A 148 16.65 4.55 -2.24
N ASP A 149 15.80 4.12 -3.17
CA ASP A 149 15.83 4.60 -4.55
C ASP A 149 15.53 6.11 -4.65
N VAL A 150 14.59 6.61 -3.85
CA VAL A 150 14.32 8.06 -3.75
C VAL A 150 15.54 8.81 -3.23
N ARG A 151 16.23 8.29 -2.20
CA ARG A 151 17.52 8.86 -1.73
C ARG A 151 18.57 8.87 -2.82
N ALA A 152 18.69 7.78 -3.59
CA ALA A 152 19.64 7.70 -4.70
C ALA A 152 19.33 8.74 -5.79
N ASP A 153 18.05 8.94 -6.16
CA ASP A 153 17.65 9.96 -7.12
C ASP A 153 17.90 11.39 -6.62
N ILE A 154 17.78 11.64 -5.31
CA ILE A 154 18.11 12.94 -4.67
C ILE A 154 19.62 13.18 -4.70
N ASN A 155 20.44 12.19 -4.34
CA ASN A 155 21.90 12.32 -4.39
C ASN A 155 22.39 12.47 -5.83
N LYS A 156 21.77 11.75 -6.78
CA LYS A 156 22.05 11.88 -8.22
C LYS A 156 21.70 13.28 -8.73
N ARG A 157 20.59 13.85 -8.27
CA ARG A 157 20.18 15.23 -8.58
C ARG A 157 21.22 16.25 -8.08
N GLU A 158 21.77 16.06 -6.89
CA GLU A 158 22.82 16.93 -6.33
C GLU A 158 24.12 16.83 -7.13
N ALA A 159 24.60 15.61 -7.40
CA ALA A 159 25.78 15.41 -8.23
C ALA A 159 25.65 16.03 -9.64
N LEU A 160 24.47 15.91 -10.28
CA LEU A 160 24.19 16.51 -11.58
C LEU A 160 24.07 18.05 -11.51
N SER A 161 23.57 18.57 -10.39
CA SER A 161 23.52 20.02 -10.14
C SER A 161 24.93 20.59 -9.97
N ASP A 162 25.81 19.89 -9.23
CA ASP A 162 27.20 20.30 -9.02
C ASP A 162 28.02 20.24 -10.32
N GLN A 163 27.68 19.32 -11.23
CA GLN A 163 28.30 19.20 -12.55
C GLN A 163 27.78 20.23 -13.57
N GLY A 164 26.75 21.01 -13.22
CA GLY A 164 26.17 22.06 -14.07
C GLY A 164 25.10 21.59 -15.07
N ASP A 165 24.69 20.32 -15.05
CA ASP A 165 23.60 19.81 -15.90
C ASP A 165 22.24 19.98 -15.20
N VAL A 166 21.69 21.19 -15.36
CA VAL A 166 20.40 21.59 -14.77
C VAL A 166 19.23 20.75 -15.30
N SER A 167 19.28 20.34 -16.57
CA SER A 167 18.20 19.60 -17.23
C SER A 167 18.14 18.15 -16.73
N ALA A 168 19.28 17.47 -16.64
CA ALA A 168 19.34 16.11 -16.07
C ALA A 168 19.05 16.10 -14.57
N SER A 169 19.48 17.14 -13.83
CA SER A 169 19.14 17.32 -12.41
C SER A 169 17.63 17.47 -12.23
N HIS A 170 16.95 18.25 -13.07
CA HIS A 170 15.49 18.39 -13.04
C HIS A 170 14.77 17.06 -13.31
N LYS A 171 15.23 16.28 -14.29
CA LYS A 171 14.67 14.95 -14.59
C LYS A 171 14.79 13.98 -13.41
N SER A 172 15.94 13.99 -12.71
CA SER A 172 16.14 13.19 -11.49
C SER A 172 15.23 13.65 -10.34
N ASN A 173 15.00 14.96 -10.22
CA ASN A 173 14.09 15.53 -9.22
C ASN A 173 12.62 15.14 -9.47
N VAL A 174 12.17 15.15 -10.73
CA VAL A 174 10.82 14.70 -11.09
C VAL A 174 10.64 13.21 -10.79
N SER A 175 11.63 12.37 -11.14
CA SER A 175 11.64 10.94 -10.77
C SER A 175 11.53 10.73 -9.26
N ALA A 176 12.35 11.45 -8.47
CA ALA A 176 12.31 11.37 -7.01
C ALA A 176 10.92 11.75 -6.46
N LYS A 177 10.30 12.80 -6.98
CA LYS A 177 8.95 13.25 -6.58
C LYS A 177 7.87 12.24 -6.92
N GLN A 178 7.89 11.69 -8.13
CA GLN A 178 6.92 10.69 -8.57
C GLN A 178 7.01 9.43 -7.71
N LYS A 179 8.23 8.94 -7.45
CA LYS A 179 8.47 7.79 -6.57
C LYS A 179 8.03 8.09 -5.12
N LEU A 180 8.32 9.27 -4.59
CA LEU A 180 7.92 9.68 -3.24
C LEU A 180 6.39 9.75 -3.09
N ALA A 181 5.67 10.30 -4.07
CA ALA A 181 4.21 10.33 -4.07
C ALA A 181 3.62 8.90 -4.09
N GLY A 182 4.22 7.99 -4.87
CA GLY A 182 3.82 6.58 -4.88
C GLY A 182 4.08 5.86 -3.56
N VAL A 183 5.18 6.19 -2.87
CA VAL A 183 5.51 5.65 -1.54
C VAL A 183 4.50 6.13 -0.49
N LEU A 184 4.14 7.42 -0.46
CA LEU A 184 3.13 7.97 0.46
C LEU A 184 1.78 7.25 0.36
N SER A 185 1.29 7.06 -0.87
CA SER A 185 0.04 6.34 -1.12
C SER A 185 0.09 4.91 -0.57
N ARG A 186 1.21 4.20 -0.81
CA ARG A 186 1.40 2.82 -0.35
C ARG A 186 1.58 2.68 1.16
N ILE A 187 2.24 3.65 1.82
CA ILE A 187 2.32 3.69 3.29
C ILE A 187 0.91 3.83 3.88
N GLY A 188 0.04 4.64 3.27
CA GLY A 188 -1.36 4.75 3.66
C GLY A 188 -2.13 3.44 3.53
N THR A 189 -1.91 2.67 2.45
CA THR A 189 -2.51 1.33 2.31
C THR A 189 -1.93 0.31 3.29
N LEU A 190 -0.62 0.38 3.58
CA LEU A 190 0.05 -0.49 4.56
C LEU A 190 -0.50 -0.25 5.98
N GLY A 191 -0.76 1.01 6.35
CA GLY A 191 -1.38 1.36 7.62
C GLY A 191 -2.81 0.84 7.76
N LYS A 192 -3.63 0.94 6.70
CA LYS A 192 -4.98 0.35 6.67
C LYS A 192 -4.94 -1.18 6.77
N GLY A 193 -3.99 -1.81 6.08
CA GLY A 193 -3.75 -3.26 6.20
C GLY A 193 -3.33 -3.68 7.60
N LEU A 194 -2.56 -2.85 8.31
CA LEU A 194 -2.18 -3.10 9.70
C LEU A 194 -3.40 -3.06 10.63
N THR A 195 -4.31 -2.09 10.44
CA THR A 195 -5.55 -2.01 11.24
C THR A 195 -6.47 -3.20 11.01
N GLU A 196 -6.56 -3.70 9.78
CA GLU A 196 -7.33 -4.90 9.44
C GLU A 196 -6.70 -6.16 10.06
N LEU A 197 -5.38 -6.30 10.01
CA LEU A 197 -4.64 -7.38 10.67
C LEU A 197 -4.79 -7.34 12.19
N ALA A 198 -4.85 -6.15 12.80
CA ALA A 198 -5.14 -5.99 14.22
C ALA A 198 -6.53 -6.52 14.59
N MET A 199 -7.55 -6.21 13.78
CA MET A 199 -8.91 -6.71 14.00
C MET A 199 -9.02 -8.24 13.93
N ASN A 200 -8.11 -8.89 13.19
CA ASN A 200 -8.04 -10.35 13.06
C ASN A 200 -7.30 -11.05 14.22
N GLY A 201 -6.99 -10.35 15.32
CA GLY A 201 -6.47 -10.96 16.54
C GLY A 201 -4.94 -11.00 16.66
N MET A 202 -4.24 -9.94 16.24
CA MET A 202 -2.79 -9.82 16.42
C MET A 202 -2.44 -9.46 17.87
N SER A 203 -1.31 -9.95 18.38
CA SER A 203 -0.85 -9.62 19.73
C SER A 203 -0.48 -8.13 19.86
N GLU A 204 -0.75 -7.54 21.03
CA GLU A 204 -0.53 -6.12 21.31
C GLU A 204 0.93 -5.69 21.05
N GLY A 205 1.89 -6.52 21.46
CA GLY A 205 3.32 -6.24 21.23
C GLY A 205 3.74 -6.26 19.75
N GLU A 206 3.15 -7.14 18.93
CA GLU A 206 3.44 -7.16 17.49
C GLU A 206 2.72 -6.03 16.76
N LEU A 207 1.52 -5.64 17.21
CA LEU A 207 0.82 -4.46 16.72
C LEU A 207 1.61 -3.20 16.98
N GLN A 208 2.13 -3.02 18.19
CA GLN A 208 2.94 -1.87 18.54
C GLN A 208 4.22 -1.82 17.71
N ARG A 209 4.95 -2.94 17.62
CA ARG A 209 6.16 -3.04 16.78
C ARG A 209 5.88 -2.68 15.31
N ARG A 210 4.79 -3.17 14.73
CA ARG A 210 4.43 -2.85 13.33
C ARG A 210 3.96 -1.41 13.17
N THR A 211 3.29 -0.86 14.17
CA THR A 211 2.91 0.57 14.19
C THR A 211 4.15 1.45 14.19
N ASP A 212 5.16 1.12 15.00
CA ASP A 212 6.46 1.80 15.01
C ASP A 212 7.17 1.71 13.66
N MET A 213 7.09 0.56 12.99
CA MET A 213 7.65 0.38 11.63
C MET A 213 6.99 1.31 10.61
N VAL A 214 5.66 1.45 10.64
CA VAL A 214 4.94 2.41 9.76
C VAL A 214 5.31 3.85 10.11
N ALA A 215 5.39 4.20 11.40
CA ALA A 215 5.77 5.54 11.84
C ALA A 215 7.17 5.92 11.34
N ARG A 216 8.14 5.00 11.42
CA ARG A 216 9.49 5.20 10.87
C ARG A 216 9.48 5.43 9.36
N LEU A 217 8.66 4.70 8.59
CA LEU A 217 8.51 4.93 7.16
C LEU A 217 7.90 6.30 6.84
N GLN A 218 6.94 6.76 7.65
CA GLN A 218 6.33 8.08 7.51
C GLN A 218 7.35 9.19 7.78
N ASP A 219 8.11 9.09 8.88
CA ASP A 219 9.17 10.04 9.23
C ASP A 219 10.25 10.13 8.15
N ASP A 220 10.71 8.99 7.65
CA ASP A 220 11.70 8.94 6.58
C ASP A 220 11.17 9.53 5.27
N CYS A 221 9.90 9.32 4.96
CA CYS A 221 9.26 9.92 3.80
C CYS A 221 9.11 11.44 3.95
N GLU A 222 8.79 11.94 5.15
CA GLU A 222 8.71 13.37 5.42
C GLU A 222 10.10 14.05 5.29
N LYS A 223 11.15 13.41 5.82
CA LYS A 223 12.53 13.88 5.67
C LYS A 223 12.95 13.94 4.20
N LEU A 224 12.64 12.91 3.41
CA LEU A 224 12.91 12.92 1.96
C LEU A 224 12.07 13.98 1.23
N GLY A 225 10.83 14.19 1.65
CA GLY A 225 9.98 15.25 1.13
C GLY A 225 10.61 16.62 1.35
N LYS A 226 11.15 16.88 2.55
CA LYS A 226 11.87 18.13 2.86
C LYS A 226 13.12 18.28 2.00
N MET A 227 13.96 17.26 1.86
CA MET A 227 15.17 17.31 1.02
C MET A 227 14.86 17.61 -0.46
N VAL A 228 13.79 17.01 -1.00
CA VAL A 228 13.34 17.24 -2.39
C VAL A 228 12.82 18.67 -2.61
N ILE A 229 12.30 19.33 -1.56
CA ILE A 229 11.76 20.70 -1.62
C ILE A 229 12.83 21.76 -1.36
N VAL A 230 13.64 21.58 -0.30
CA VAL A 230 14.61 22.57 0.23
C VAL A 230 15.67 22.95 -0.80
N ALA A 231 16.05 22.04 -1.69
CA ALA A 231 17.07 22.35 -2.69
C ALA A 231 16.62 23.30 -3.82
N ARG A 232 15.34 23.72 -3.83
CA ARG A 232 14.88 24.86 -4.66
C ARG A 232 15.29 26.21 -4.09
N GLN A 233 15.63 26.29 -2.80
CA GLN A 233 15.94 27.55 -2.11
C GLN A 233 17.42 27.92 -2.13
N PHE A 234 18.34 26.96 -2.18
CA PHE A 234 19.78 27.25 -2.18
C PHE A 234 20.31 27.82 -3.51
N ASN A 235 19.69 27.52 -4.65
CA ASN A 235 20.13 28.04 -5.96
C ASN A 235 19.65 29.47 -6.28
N ARG A 236 19.05 30.20 -5.33
CA ARG A 236 18.82 31.65 -5.43
C ARG A 236 19.83 32.49 -4.65
N SER A 237 20.78 31.86 -3.96
CA SER A 237 21.89 32.55 -3.27
C SER A 237 23.16 32.50 -4.11
N GLY A 238 23.08 32.94 -5.36
CA GLY A 238 24.21 33.15 -6.25
C GLY A 238 24.26 34.61 -6.69
N THR A 239 25.25 35.34 -6.14
CA THR A 239 25.86 36.57 -6.65
C THR A 239 25.02 37.87 -6.73
N ASP A 240 25.12 38.70 -5.70
CA ASP A 240 25.48 40.14 -5.83
C ASP A 240 25.93 40.72 -4.46
N PRO A 241 27.19 41.16 -4.27
CA PRO A 241 27.67 41.74 -3.01
C PRO A 241 27.24 43.19 -2.75
N SER A 242 26.42 43.82 -3.62
CA SER A 242 26.21 45.28 -3.59
C SER A 242 24.79 45.77 -3.27
N ALA A 243 23.85 44.92 -2.88
CA ALA A 243 22.48 45.34 -2.52
C ALA A 243 22.29 45.49 -0.99
N PRO A 244 21.87 46.66 -0.47
CA PRO A 244 21.56 46.80 0.95
C PRO A 244 20.29 46.02 1.30
N TYR A 245 20.38 45.23 2.38
CA TYR A 245 19.29 44.69 3.20
C TYR A 245 17.87 44.80 2.64
N SER A 246 17.28 43.66 2.25
CA SER A 246 15.83 43.54 2.13
C SER A 246 15.36 42.17 2.60
N SER A 247 14.93 42.15 3.86
CA SER A 247 14.03 41.15 4.43
C SER A 247 12.72 41.18 3.64
N ALA A 248 12.47 40.16 2.82
CA ALA A 248 11.20 40.03 2.12
C ALA A 248 10.10 39.69 3.13
N SER A 249 9.30 40.72 3.41
CA SER A 249 8.12 40.77 4.23
C SER A 249 6.98 39.94 3.66
N THR A 250 6.37 39.15 4.54
CA THR A 250 4.99 38.70 4.47
C THR A 250 4.07 39.93 4.50
N ASN A 251 3.25 40.14 3.48
CA ASN A 251 2.15 41.13 3.51
C ASN A 251 0.92 40.49 4.17
N PRO A 252 0.46 40.94 5.35
CA PRO A 252 -0.89 40.64 5.83
C PRO A 252 -1.92 41.52 5.14
N ALA A 253 -3.08 40.96 4.80
CA ALA A 253 -4.20 41.70 4.21
C ALA A 253 -4.75 42.80 5.15
N SER A 254 -5.22 43.90 4.56
CA SER A 254 -5.71 45.11 5.23
C SER A 254 -7.04 44.91 5.97
N ALA A 255 -7.17 45.55 7.15
CA ALA A 255 -8.31 45.43 8.06
C ALA A 255 -9.67 45.85 7.47
N SER A 256 -9.66 46.67 6.41
CA SER A 256 -10.88 47.14 5.72
C SER A 256 -11.65 46.00 5.04
N ASP A 257 -10.98 44.91 4.63
CA ASP A 257 -11.64 43.76 3.97
C ASP A 257 -12.28 42.79 4.98
N ARG A 258 -11.90 42.87 6.27
CA ARG A 258 -12.49 42.04 7.34
C ARG A 258 -13.83 42.59 7.83
N GLU A 259 -14.02 43.91 7.73
CA GLU A 259 -15.22 44.59 8.22
C GLU A 259 -16.39 44.47 7.23
N ALA A 260 -16.11 44.32 5.93
CA ALA A 260 -17.11 44.07 4.90
C ALA A 260 -17.73 42.66 4.93
N LEU A 261 -17.04 41.68 5.54
CA LEU A 261 -17.47 40.27 5.58
C LEU A 261 -18.29 39.92 6.84
N LEU A 262 -18.17 40.72 7.92
CA LEU A 262 -18.83 40.48 9.21
C LEU A 262 -20.01 41.43 9.48
N GLY A 263 -20.36 42.27 8.50
CA GLY A 263 -21.52 43.15 8.54
C GLY A 263 -22.85 42.37 8.48
N THR A 264 -23.54 42.36 9.61
CA THR A 264 -24.87 41.85 9.93
C THR A 264 -25.92 41.89 8.80
N THR A 265 -26.77 40.86 8.79
CA THR A 265 -28.09 40.66 8.12
C THR A 265 -28.09 39.77 6.86
N ASN A 266 -28.47 38.49 7.01
CA ASN A 266 -29.73 37.99 6.40
C ASN A 266 -30.11 36.57 6.83
N THR A 267 -31.38 36.46 7.22
CA THR A 267 -32.24 35.29 7.39
C THR A 267 -32.11 34.21 6.31
N PHE A 268 -31.76 32.98 6.69
CA PHE A 268 -32.09 31.77 5.90
C PHE A 268 -32.53 30.62 6.81
N THR A 269 -33.85 30.46 6.89
CA THR A 269 -34.53 29.26 7.42
C THR A 269 -34.26 28.05 6.53
N ARG A 270 -33.90 26.89 7.12
CA ARG A 270 -33.97 25.61 6.39
C ARG A 270 -34.49 24.44 7.25
N VAL A 271 -35.81 24.25 7.12
CA VAL A 271 -36.59 23.01 6.96
C VAL A 271 -36.05 21.71 7.57
N THR A 272 -36.79 21.25 8.57
CA THR A 272 -36.84 19.89 9.14
C THR A 272 -37.59 18.90 8.23
N ARG A 273 -37.09 17.66 8.13
CA ARG A 273 -37.93 16.46 7.91
C ARG A 273 -37.39 15.31 8.76
N VAL A 274 -38.24 14.83 9.66
CA VAL A 274 -38.01 13.72 10.58
C VAL A 274 -38.80 12.52 10.06
N PHE A 275 -38.13 11.37 9.93
CA PHE A 275 -38.78 10.06 9.76
C PHE A 275 -38.04 9.05 10.65
N GLY A 276 -38.76 8.49 11.63
CA GLY A 276 -38.23 7.60 12.68
C GLY A 276 -38.25 8.26 14.05
N GLN A 277 -38.95 7.66 15.01
CA GLN A 277 -39.02 8.14 16.39
C GLN A 277 -37.61 8.37 16.95
N PRO A 278 -37.29 9.55 17.52
CA PRO A 278 -36.02 9.76 18.16
C PRO A 278 -35.99 8.88 19.42
N SER A 279 -35.13 7.86 19.42
CA SER A 279 -34.60 7.31 20.66
C SER A 279 -34.23 8.48 21.56
N LYS A 280 -34.76 8.52 22.80
CA LYS A 280 -34.43 9.58 23.77
C LYS A 280 -32.91 9.82 23.72
N PRO A 281 -32.46 11.08 23.58
CA PRO A 281 -31.03 11.38 23.53
C PRO A 281 -30.41 10.82 24.81
N GLN A 282 -29.67 9.73 24.68
CA GLN A 282 -28.89 9.20 25.77
C GLN A 282 -27.67 10.10 25.88
N GLU A 283 -27.42 10.64 27.06
CA GLU A 283 -26.21 11.39 27.33
C GLU A 283 -25.00 10.52 27.00
N THR A 284 -24.14 11.04 26.12
CA THR A 284 -22.85 10.44 25.79
C THR A 284 -22.08 10.23 27.09
N GLU A 285 -21.26 9.17 27.20
CA GLU A 285 -20.47 8.88 28.41
C GLU A 285 -19.61 10.07 28.87
N VAL A 286 -19.27 10.95 27.92
CA VAL A 286 -18.51 12.18 28.16
C VAL A 286 -19.37 13.30 28.77
N THR A 287 -20.67 13.40 28.48
CA THR A 287 -21.54 14.46 29.01
C THR A 287 -22.31 14.04 30.27
N ARG A 288 -22.42 12.73 30.53
CA ARG A 288 -23.09 12.16 31.71
C ARG A 288 -22.57 12.68 33.07
N PRO A 289 -21.26 12.95 33.25
CA PRO A 289 -20.74 13.43 34.54
C PRO A 289 -20.60 14.97 34.64
N LEU A 290 -20.95 15.73 33.59
CA LEU A 290 -20.77 17.19 33.59
C LEU A 290 -22.08 17.92 33.91
N ASP A 291 -21.97 18.92 34.78
CA ASP A 291 -23.04 19.89 35.06
C ASP A 291 -23.27 20.83 33.86
N ASP A 292 -24.41 21.54 33.80
CA ASP A 292 -24.83 22.36 32.65
C ASP A 292 -23.78 23.41 32.24
N VAL A 293 -23.07 23.98 33.21
CA VAL A 293 -21.95 24.92 32.98
C VAL A 293 -20.73 24.20 32.38
N GLY A 294 -20.48 22.97 32.80
CA GLY A 294 -19.43 22.11 32.26
C GLY A 294 -19.73 21.64 30.83
N VAL A 295 -21.00 21.39 30.51
CA VAL A 295 -21.46 21.08 29.15
C VAL A 295 -21.22 22.26 28.21
N PHE A 296 -21.48 23.49 28.66
CA PHE A 296 -21.19 24.70 27.88
C PHE A 296 -19.70 24.88 27.60
N GLY A 297 -18.84 24.68 28.62
CA GLY A 297 -17.38 24.72 28.45
C GLY A 297 -16.85 23.64 27.50
N LEU A 298 -17.42 22.43 27.57
CA LEU A 298 -17.09 21.34 26.65
C LEU A 298 -17.51 21.68 25.21
N GLN A 299 -18.71 22.24 25.02
CA GLN A 299 -19.20 22.69 23.72
C GLN A 299 -18.28 23.76 23.12
N GLN A 300 -17.86 24.75 23.92
CA GLN A 300 -16.92 25.79 23.47
C GLN A 300 -15.57 25.19 23.05
N THR A 301 -15.07 24.21 23.81
CA THR A 301 -13.82 23.51 23.49
C THR A 301 -13.95 22.69 22.21
N GLN A 302 -15.07 21.98 22.00
CA GLN A 302 -15.31 21.21 20.79
C GLN A 302 -15.45 22.11 19.56
N MET A 303 -16.12 23.26 19.66
CA MET A 303 -16.19 24.23 18.56
C MET A 303 -14.80 24.75 18.19
N GLN A 304 -13.98 25.11 19.18
CA GLN A 304 -12.59 25.54 18.91
C GLN A 304 -11.75 24.45 18.24
N GLN A 305 -11.93 23.18 18.66
CA GLN A 305 -11.25 22.05 18.03
C GLN A 305 -11.71 21.84 16.58
N GLN A 306 -13.02 21.94 16.32
CA GLN A 306 -13.58 21.85 14.97
C GLN A 306 -13.09 22.99 14.08
N ASP A 307 -13.05 24.22 14.59
CA ASP A 307 -12.50 25.38 13.87
C ASP A 307 -11.02 25.19 13.52
N GLY A 308 -10.24 24.64 14.45
CA GLY A 308 -8.85 24.26 14.20
C GLY A 308 -8.69 23.21 13.10
N GLN A 309 -9.55 22.18 13.09
CA GLN A 309 -9.57 21.16 12.04
C GLN A 309 -9.97 21.76 10.68
N LEU A 310 -10.97 22.63 10.65
CA LEU A 310 -11.40 23.33 9.43
C LEU A 310 -10.31 24.24 8.86
N ALA A 311 -9.57 24.94 9.73
CA ALA A 311 -8.42 25.74 9.31
C ALA A 311 -7.35 24.86 8.64
N GLN A 312 -7.02 23.70 9.23
CA GLN A 312 -6.08 22.76 8.64
C GLN A 312 -6.58 22.23 7.28
N LEU A 313 -7.84 21.81 7.19
CA LEU A 313 -8.43 21.35 5.93
C LEU A 313 -8.41 22.45 4.85
N THR A 314 -8.66 23.70 5.24
CA THR A 314 -8.60 24.84 4.32
C THR A 314 -7.18 25.06 3.78
N THR A 315 -6.16 24.93 4.62
CA THR A 315 -4.76 25.01 4.15
C THR A 315 -4.40 23.87 3.19
N ILE A 316 -4.89 22.66 3.46
CA ILE A 316 -4.69 21.50 2.59
C ILE A 316 -5.39 21.72 1.24
N LEU A 317 -6.64 22.18 1.25
CA LEU A 317 -7.39 22.49 0.03
C LEU A 317 -6.74 23.61 -0.78
N GLY A 318 -6.21 24.65 -0.12
CA GLY A 318 -5.45 25.71 -0.78
C GLY A 318 -4.21 25.17 -1.50
N ARG A 319 -3.43 24.33 -0.81
CA ARG A 319 -2.27 23.65 -1.42
C ARG A 319 -2.69 22.72 -2.57
N GLN A 320 -3.76 21.96 -2.40
CA GLN A 320 -4.25 21.03 -3.42
C GLN A 320 -4.76 21.77 -4.67
N LYS A 321 -5.43 22.92 -4.50
CA LYS A 321 -5.83 23.80 -5.59
C LYS A 321 -4.60 24.33 -6.35
N GLN A 322 -3.60 24.83 -5.63
CA GLN A 322 -2.37 25.33 -6.25
C GLN A 322 -1.63 24.22 -7.01
N LEU A 323 -1.55 23.02 -6.43
CA LEU A 323 -0.96 21.86 -7.07
C LEU A 323 -1.75 21.46 -8.33
N GLY A 324 -3.08 21.50 -8.28
CA GLY A 324 -3.93 21.24 -9.45
C GLY A 324 -3.72 22.25 -10.58
N GLN A 325 -3.59 23.54 -10.25
CA GLN A 325 -3.28 24.57 -11.24
C GLN A 325 -1.90 24.38 -11.86
N ALA A 326 -0.88 24.07 -11.05
CA ALA A 326 0.48 23.81 -11.54
C ALA A 326 0.57 22.54 -12.39
N ILE A 327 -0.15 21.48 -12.03
CA ILE A 327 -0.23 20.27 -12.86
C ILE A 327 -0.91 20.58 -14.19
N ASN A 328 -2.00 21.36 -14.18
CA ASN A 328 -2.69 21.71 -15.41
C ASN A 328 -1.80 22.52 -16.36
N SER A 329 -1.06 23.52 -15.86
CA SER A 329 -0.13 24.28 -16.68
C SER A 329 0.97 23.39 -17.26
N GLU A 330 1.56 22.50 -16.45
CA GLU A 330 2.60 21.57 -16.89
C GLU A 330 2.09 20.57 -17.94
N ILE A 331 0.87 20.03 -17.76
CA ILE A 331 0.26 19.15 -18.76
C ILE A 331 0.05 19.90 -20.08
N ASN A 332 -0.42 21.15 -20.03
CA ASN A 332 -0.60 21.96 -21.24
C ASN A 332 0.75 22.22 -21.94
N GLU A 333 1.81 22.52 -21.20
CA GLU A 333 3.16 22.65 -21.77
C GLU A 333 3.64 21.33 -22.39
N GLN A 334 3.40 20.20 -21.73
CA GLN A 334 3.77 18.87 -22.25
C GLN A 334 2.99 18.48 -23.51
N ILE A 335 1.71 18.86 -23.61
CA ILE A 335 0.92 18.66 -24.84
C ILE A 335 1.61 19.38 -26.02
N VAL A 336 2.03 20.64 -25.82
CA VAL A 336 2.74 21.40 -26.86
C VAL A 336 4.06 20.73 -27.25
N VAL A 337 4.81 20.21 -26.28
CA VAL A 337 6.08 19.50 -26.55
C VAL A 337 5.84 18.18 -27.30
N LEU A 338 4.80 17.43 -26.95
CA LEU A 338 4.44 16.17 -27.62
C LEU A 338 3.98 16.41 -29.06
N ASP A 339 3.22 17.47 -29.32
CA ASP A 339 2.85 17.87 -30.67
C ASP A 339 4.09 18.27 -31.49
N GLY A 340 5.04 18.98 -30.88
CA GLY A 340 6.33 19.27 -31.51
C GLY A 340 7.12 18.00 -31.89
N LEU A 341 7.20 17.04 -30.97
CA LEU A 341 7.86 15.76 -31.22
C LEU A 341 7.17 14.94 -32.30
N ALA A 342 5.83 14.91 -32.32
CA ALA A 342 5.06 14.22 -33.36
C ALA A 342 5.39 14.80 -34.74
N ASN A 343 5.41 16.12 -34.87
CA ASN A 343 5.78 16.80 -36.12
C ASN A 343 7.24 16.47 -36.55
N ASP A 344 8.17 16.40 -35.59
CA ASP A 344 9.56 16.04 -35.89
C ASP A 344 9.71 14.57 -36.31
N VAL A 345 8.95 13.66 -35.68
CA VAL A 345 8.91 12.23 -36.07
C VAL A 345 8.35 12.07 -37.47
N ASP A 346 7.26 12.76 -37.81
CA ASP A 346 6.69 12.75 -39.16
C ASP A 346 7.70 13.28 -40.18
N ARG A 347 8.39 14.38 -39.87
CA ARG A 347 9.43 14.95 -40.74
C ARG A 347 10.61 14.01 -40.93
N VAL A 348 11.02 13.29 -39.88
CA VAL A 348 12.08 12.28 -39.98
C VAL A 348 11.60 11.07 -40.78
N GLY A 349 10.35 10.63 -40.59
CA GLY A 349 9.71 9.57 -41.37
C GLY A 349 9.65 9.90 -42.87
N ASP A 350 9.30 11.15 -43.21
CA ASP A 350 9.31 11.65 -44.59
C ASP A 350 10.72 11.67 -45.18
N LYS A 351 11.73 12.09 -44.42
CA LYS A 351 13.13 12.08 -44.87
C LYS A 351 13.63 10.65 -45.05
N LEU A 352 13.31 9.75 -44.13
CA LEU A 352 13.69 8.34 -44.19
C LEU A 352 13.02 7.64 -45.37
N SER A 353 11.74 7.92 -45.63
CA SER A 353 11.02 7.34 -46.77
C SER A 353 11.58 7.83 -48.11
N LYS A 354 11.95 9.12 -48.21
CA LYS A 354 12.65 9.67 -49.38
C LYS A 354 14.02 9.02 -49.58
N ALA A 355 14.80 8.88 -48.52
CA ALA A 355 16.11 8.21 -48.56
C ALA A 355 15.98 6.72 -48.96
N SER A 356 14.97 6.02 -48.42
CA SER A 356 14.67 4.62 -48.78
C SER A 356 14.31 4.48 -50.26
N ARG A 357 13.46 5.37 -50.81
CA ARG A 357 13.13 5.38 -52.24
C ARG A 357 14.35 5.66 -53.13
N GLN A 358 15.27 6.52 -52.69
CA GLN A 358 16.51 6.79 -53.42
C GLN A 358 17.44 5.57 -53.42
N MET A 359 17.60 4.88 -52.28
CA MET A 359 18.37 3.63 -52.23
C MET A 359 17.80 2.57 -53.17
N HIS A 360 16.48 2.38 -53.17
CA HIS A 360 15.83 1.39 -54.04
C HIS A 360 15.91 1.73 -55.54
N ARG A 361 16.33 2.95 -55.88
CA ARG A 361 16.55 3.38 -57.27
C ARG A 361 18.02 3.25 -57.69
N LEU A 362 18.93 3.10 -56.73
CA LEU A 362 20.38 3.01 -56.93
C LEU A 362 20.92 1.57 -56.79
N GLY A 363 20.13 0.66 -56.23
CA GLY A 363 20.32 -0.79 -56.36
C GLY A 363 19.25 -1.37 -57.27
#